data_AF-A0A6A5TRC2-F1
#
_entry.id   AF-A0A6A5TRC2-F1
#
_cell.length_a   1.000
_cell.length_b   1.000
_cell.length_c   1.000
_cell.angle_alpha   90.00
_cell.angle_beta   90.00
_cell.angle_gamma   90.00
#
_symmetry.space_group_name_H-M   'P 1'
#
loop_
_entity.id
_entity.type
_entity.pdbx_description
1 polymer ?
#
loop_
_entity_poly.entity_id
_entity_poly.type
_entity_poly.pdbx_seq_one_letter_code
_entity_poly.pdbx_strand_id
1 'polypeptide(L)'
;MAIALGMSDTIAALFIAGVIGEVWIGNNVRLATIDRVVGTVGISSWVATTKAPSTHVNMAKSKAQAKSISDVIERDEEYLERNTRTWQAETDSGLTFKDNFVEFLMLEATGNWRLVDLRIPAGKWNYFGGKAVVTTDPYPEDIDTTSIASTILKPIESTAHKLLDEILACENEDGIIPLYFQKERARVCIEVCANVCTFFYTYGRGDQVRKTFNLVLSTLKKRDFGTKRYYFTLEPLMYYCLRMVSAADTPELTEMRNVLRECVTERIGSKVTIGGEDDNAVCLAIRLLICQKLGIPNSVDLQTLLALQRDDGSFGVGWYYNFGRSKVKIGHCGFTATLAVEAIKGAAPRDVVQGAGGAVSTWGLSGYLTWMKNCLWWIKTRTVKKTV
;
A
#
# COMPACT_ATOMS: atom_id res chain seq x y z
N MET A 1 -13.56 67.23 10.71
CA MET A 1 -14.03 66.27 11.72
C MET A 1 -13.87 64.88 11.12
N ALA A 2 -13.17 63.90 11.69
CA ALA A 2 -12.15 63.88 12.76
C ALA A 2 -11.15 62.77 12.33
N ILE A 3 -9.82 62.92 12.42
CA ILE A 3 -9.00 62.98 13.65
C ILE A 3 -9.21 61.70 14.49
N ALA A 4 -8.21 60.84 14.74
CA ALA A 4 -6.81 60.88 14.32
C ALA A 4 -6.07 59.54 14.55
N LEU A 5 -4.94 59.38 13.84
CA LEU A 5 -3.63 58.81 14.23
C LEU A 5 -3.54 57.43 14.95
N GLY A 6 -2.45 56.68 14.77
CA GLY A 6 -1.25 57.02 13.98
C GLY A 6 -0.30 55.86 13.70
N MET A 7 0.49 56.04 12.65
CA MET A 7 1.76 55.34 12.42
C MET A 7 2.87 56.08 13.18
N SER A 8 3.85 55.34 13.69
CA SER A 8 5.25 55.77 13.92
C SER A 8 6.02 54.56 14.47
N ASP A 9 7.30 54.28 14.21
CA ASP A 9 8.28 54.52 13.11
C ASP A 9 9.47 53.56 13.40
N THR A 10 10.56 53.37 12.64
CA THR A 10 11.19 54.08 11.50
C THR A 10 11.93 53.02 10.65
N ILE A 11 11.79 52.97 9.32
CA ILE A 11 12.75 53.49 8.28
C ILE A 11 14.14 52.83 8.29
N ALA A 12 14.76 52.40 7.18
CA ALA A 12 14.39 52.08 5.76
C ALA A 12 15.61 51.32 5.14
N ALA A 13 15.84 51.05 3.85
CA ALA A 13 15.24 51.30 2.52
C ALA A 13 15.70 50.12 1.58
N LEU A 14 15.45 49.99 0.27
CA LEU A 14 14.81 50.78 -0.82
C LEU A 14 13.53 50.01 -1.30
N PHE A 15 12.80 50.19 -2.43
CA PHE A 15 12.99 50.72 -3.80
C PHE A 15 13.99 49.91 -4.69
N ILE A 16 13.82 49.73 -6.01
CA ILE A 16 12.85 50.26 -7.01
C ILE A 16 12.05 49.12 -7.70
N ALA A 17 10.91 49.49 -8.31
CA ALA A 17 9.93 48.73 -9.11
C ALA A 17 10.44 47.70 -10.16
N GLY A 18 9.59 46.77 -10.66
CA GLY A 18 8.20 46.48 -10.27
C GLY A 18 7.37 45.61 -11.24
N VAL A 19 6.05 45.62 -11.00
CA VAL A 19 4.86 45.20 -11.81
C VAL A 19 5.14 45.26 -13.34
N ILE A 20 4.73 44.34 -14.22
CA ILE A 20 3.46 43.62 -14.52
C ILE A 20 3.88 42.22 -15.10
N GLY A 21 3.15 41.09 -15.10
CA GLY A 21 1.73 40.77 -14.98
C GLY A 21 1.22 40.09 -16.28
N GLU A 22 0.13 39.32 -16.20
CA GLU A 22 -0.65 38.70 -17.30
C GLU A 22 -0.21 37.36 -17.95
N VAL A 23 -1.19 36.44 -17.99
CA VAL A 23 -1.68 35.58 -19.10
C VAL A 23 -0.70 34.71 -19.93
N TRP A 24 -1.09 33.43 -20.09
CA TRP A 24 -0.56 32.51 -21.12
C TRP A 24 -1.70 31.95 -21.99
N ILE A 25 -1.57 32.06 -23.32
CA ILE A 25 -2.43 31.41 -24.31
C ILE A 25 -1.57 30.87 -25.46
N GLY A 26 -1.79 29.60 -25.83
CA GLY A 26 -1.69 29.18 -27.24
C GLY A 26 -0.32 28.77 -27.80
N ASN A 27 -0.07 27.47 -27.77
CA ASN A 27 0.40 26.65 -28.92
C ASN A 27 1.76 26.90 -29.60
N ASN A 28 2.50 25.79 -29.69
CA ASN A 28 3.13 25.20 -30.89
C ASN A 28 4.59 25.51 -31.32
N VAL A 29 5.22 24.39 -31.70
CA VAL A 29 6.36 24.19 -32.62
C VAL A 29 7.81 24.31 -32.08
N ARG A 30 8.63 23.41 -32.62
CA ARG A 30 10.01 23.04 -32.23
C ARG A 30 11.07 24.01 -32.78
N LEU A 31 12.17 24.15 -32.03
CA LEU A 31 13.54 24.11 -32.54
C LEU A 31 14.32 23.10 -31.67
N ALA A 32 15.11 22.14 -32.15
CA ALA A 32 16.16 22.12 -33.18
C ALA A 32 17.54 22.52 -32.64
N THR A 33 18.51 21.61 -32.79
CA THR A 33 19.87 21.66 -32.20
C THR A 33 20.89 22.30 -33.15
N ILE A 34 21.86 23.03 -32.59
CA ILE A 34 23.28 23.28 -33.00
C ILE A 34 23.84 24.26 -31.95
N ASP A 35 24.98 24.13 -31.24
CA ASP A 35 26.27 23.42 -31.34
C ASP A 35 27.48 24.34 -31.71
N ARG A 36 28.54 24.23 -30.88
CA ARG A 36 29.93 24.77 -30.90
C ARG A 36 30.43 25.91 -31.82
N VAL A 37 31.09 26.90 -31.18
CA VAL A 37 32.46 27.44 -31.46
C VAL A 37 33.02 27.97 -30.11
N VAL A 38 34.01 27.38 -29.41
CA VAL A 38 35.50 27.39 -29.57
C VAL A 38 36.18 28.76 -29.34
N GLY A 39 37.12 28.86 -28.39
CA GLY A 39 37.98 30.04 -28.19
C GLY A 39 38.97 29.94 -27.00
N THR A 40 40.24 30.29 -27.22
CA THR A 40 41.38 30.26 -26.27
C THR A 40 42.40 31.35 -26.67
N VAL A 41 43.50 31.69 -25.98
CA VAL A 41 44.28 31.12 -24.85
C VAL A 41 44.76 32.26 -23.93
N GLY A 42 45.01 32.02 -22.63
CA GLY A 42 45.73 32.99 -21.78
C GLY A 42 46.22 32.42 -20.44
N ILE A 43 47.51 32.58 -20.13
CA ILE A 43 48.14 32.17 -18.86
C ILE A 43 48.91 33.36 -18.27
N SER A 44 48.70 33.65 -16.99
CA SER A 44 49.69 34.32 -16.13
C SER A 44 49.47 33.94 -14.67
N SER A 45 50.52 34.04 -13.85
CA SER A 45 50.61 33.44 -12.52
C SER A 45 50.44 34.44 -11.38
N TRP A 46 49.83 33.98 -10.29
CA TRP A 46 50.09 34.50 -8.94
C TRP A 46 50.21 33.34 -7.96
N VAL A 47 51.28 33.34 -7.16
CA VAL A 47 51.50 32.41 -6.05
C VAL A 47 51.39 33.19 -4.75
N ALA A 48 50.49 32.79 -3.86
CA ALA A 48 50.37 33.31 -2.51
C ALA A 48 50.25 32.14 -1.52
N THR A 49 51.28 31.94 -0.71
CA THR A 49 51.32 30.86 0.28
C THR A 49 50.64 31.24 1.59
N THR A 50 49.62 30.49 2.00
CA THR A 50 49.08 30.50 3.36
C THR A 50 49.03 29.08 3.92
N LYS A 51 49.27 28.93 5.23
CA LYS A 51 49.23 27.63 5.92
C LYS A 51 47.79 27.23 6.24
N ALA A 52 47.54 25.92 6.23
CA ALA A 52 46.23 25.35 6.50
C ALA A 52 45.78 25.50 7.97
N PRO A 53 44.47 25.62 8.23
CA PRO A 53 43.80 24.97 9.34
C PRO A 53 43.51 23.52 8.94
N SER A 54 44.05 22.54 9.66
CA SER A 54 43.72 21.13 9.46
C SER A 54 42.33 20.81 10.02
N THR A 55 41.28 21.07 9.24
CA THR A 55 39.92 20.63 9.55
C THR A 55 39.82 19.12 9.40
N HIS A 56 40.20 18.41 10.46
CA HIS A 56 39.73 17.04 10.71
C HIS A 56 38.21 17.10 10.87
N VAL A 57 37.50 17.06 9.75
CA VAL A 57 36.09 16.70 9.71
C VAL A 57 36.01 15.31 10.30
N ASN A 58 35.52 15.21 11.54
CA ASN A 58 35.20 13.94 12.15
C ASN A 58 34.07 13.31 11.33
N MET A 59 34.44 12.50 10.33
CA MET A 59 33.58 11.45 9.80
C MET A 59 33.38 10.41 10.89
N ALA A 60 32.60 10.79 11.90
CA ALA A 60 31.86 9.88 12.74
C ALA A 60 30.87 9.14 11.84
N LYS A 61 31.38 8.15 11.11
CA LYS A 61 30.60 7.05 10.58
C LYS A 61 30.01 6.36 11.80
N SER A 62 28.84 6.80 12.24
CA SER A 62 27.99 6.01 13.09
C SER A 62 27.81 4.67 12.38
N LYS A 63 28.48 3.63 12.89
CA LYS A 63 28.03 2.27 12.61
C LYS A 63 26.61 2.24 13.16
N ALA A 64 25.62 2.29 12.27
CA ALA A 64 24.23 2.07 12.66
C ALA A 64 24.21 0.73 13.38
N GLN A 65 24.02 0.78 14.70
CA GLN A 65 23.97 -0.43 15.51
C GLN A 65 22.76 -1.20 15.02
N ALA A 66 22.97 -2.44 14.57
CA ALA A 66 21.88 -3.26 14.03
C ALA A 66 20.78 -3.35 15.10
N LYS A 67 19.61 -2.77 14.81
CA LYS A 67 18.47 -2.78 15.73
C LYS A 67 18.14 -4.23 16.06
N SER A 68 17.90 -4.56 17.33
CA SER A 68 17.47 -5.92 17.64
C SER A 68 16.07 -6.14 17.06
N ILE A 69 15.78 -7.37 16.62
CA ILE A 69 14.47 -7.71 16.06
C ILE A 69 13.36 -7.48 17.09
N SER A 70 13.64 -7.65 18.38
CA SER A 70 12.69 -7.34 19.46
C SER A 70 12.40 -5.84 19.52
N ASP A 71 13.43 -4.99 19.51
CA ASP A 71 13.30 -3.53 19.60
C ASP A 71 12.51 -2.97 18.39
N VAL A 72 12.67 -3.58 17.21
CA VAL A 72 11.92 -3.19 16.01
C VAL A 72 10.45 -3.57 16.15
N ILE A 73 10.13 -4.79 16.59
CA ILE A 73 8.76 -5.24 16.80
C ILE A 73 8.07 -4.37 17.85
N GLU A 74 8.68 -4.18 19.02
CA GLU A 74 8.11 -3.42 20.14
C GLU A 74 7.73 -1.99 19.72
N ARG A 75 8.63 -1.27 19.04
CA ARG A 75 8.40 0.11 18.57
C ARG A 75 7.31 0.20 17.48
N ASP A 76 7.16 -0.81 16.64
CA ASP A 76 6.10 -0.85 15.62
C ASP A 76 4.73 -1.18 16.26
N GLU A 77 4.69 -2.09 17.25
CA GLU A 77 3.48 -2.35 18.03
C GLU A 77 3.04 -1.12 18.86
N GLU A 78 3.99 -0.39 19.46
CA GLU A 78 3.72 0.92 20.07
C GLU A 78 3.18 1.95 19.06
N TYR A 79 3.67 1.94 17.81
CA TYR A 79 3.19 2.83 16.75
C TYR A 79 1.75 2.47 16.32
N LEU A 80 1.45 1.18 16.18
CA LEU A 80 0.13 0.67 15.80
C LEU A 80 -0.93 0.90 16.90
N GLU A 81 -0.62 0.69 18.18
CA GLU A 81 -1.56 0.97 19.28
C GLU A 81 -1.81 2.48 19.42
N ARG A 82 -0.78 3.34 19.30
CA ARG A 82 -0.94 4.82 19.36
C ARG A 82 -1.82 5.41 18.25
N ASN A 83 -1.82 4.80 17.06
CA ASN A 83 -2.57 5.26 15.88
C ASN A 83 -3.81 4.40 15.58
N THR A 84 -4.22 3.54 16.53
CA THR A 84 -5.33 2.61 16.37
C THR A 84 -6.64 3.34 16.05
N ARG A 85 -7.31 2.94 14.95
CA ARG A 85 -8.55 3.52 14.40
C ARG A 85 -8.48 4.96 13.90
N THR A 86 -7.32 5.64 13.95
CA THR A 86 -7.14 6.99 13.39
C THR A 86 -6.59 6.99 11.96
N TRP A 87 -6.48 5.81 11.34
CA TRP A 87 -5.89 5.62 10.03
C TRP A 87 -6.60 6.36 8.90
N GLN A 88 -5.78 6.91 8.00
CA GLN A 88 -6.16 7.51 6.73
C GLN A 88 -5.11 7.15 5.69
N ALA A 89 -5.53 7.02 4.43
CA ALA A 89 -4.61 7.04 3.30
C ALA A 89 -4.18 8.48 3.00
N GLU A 90 -2.95 8.66 2.54
CA GLU A 90 -2.35 9.93 2.17
C GLU A 90 -2.00 9.93 0.67
N THR A 91 -2.17 11.06 -0.02
CA THR A 91 -1.73 11.23 -1.41
C THR A 91 -0.39 11.94 -1.52
N ASP A 92 0.32 11.76 -2.65
CA ASP A 92 1.51 12.57 -2.96
C ASP A 92 1.18 14.04 -3.34
N SER A 93 -0.06 14.47 -3.09
CA SER A 93 -0.52 15.86 -3.10
C SER A 93 -0.97 16.35 -1.72
N GLY A 94 -0.67 15.62 -0.63
CA GLY A 94 -1.00 16.01 0.75
C GLY A 94 -2.49 15.96 1.11
N LEU A 95 -3.31 15.24 0.35
CA LEU A 95 -4.73 15.00 0.69
C LEU A 95 -4.85 13.70 1.47
N THR A 96 -5.71 13.67 2.50
CA THR A 96 -6.01 12.47 3.28
C THR A 96 -7.47 12.04 3.16
N PHE A 97 -7.73 10.75 3.31
CA PHE A 97 -9.09 10.19 3.29
C PHE A 97 -9.18 8.81 3.95
N LYS A 98 -10.41 8.35 4.22
CA LYS A 98 -10.69 7.04 4.80
C LYS A 98 -10.70 5.96 3.71
N ASP A 99 -9.79 5.00 3.80
CA ASP A 99 -9.62 3.89 2.86
C ASP A 99 -10.10 2.58 3.50
N ASN A 100 -11.23 2.03 3.04
CA ASN A 100 -11.76 0.76 3.55
C ASN A 100 -10.91 -0.43 3.08
N PHE A 101 -10.42 -0.35 1.84
CA PHE A 101 -9.77 -1.45 1.14
C PHE A 101 -8.46 -1.86 1.82
N VAL A 102 -7.64 -0.88 2.22
CA VAL A 102 -6.41 -1.14 2.96
C VAL A 102 -6.68 -1.58 4.41
N GLU A 103 -7.68 -1.03 5.09
CA GLU A 103 -8.03 -1.49 6.45
C GLU A 103 -8.53 -2.94 6.47
N PHE A 104 -9.13 -3.44 5.40
CA PHE A 104 -9.38 -4.87 5.26
C PHE A 104 -8.09 -5.70 5.22
N LEU A 105 -7.09 -5.29 4.44
CA LEU A 105 -5.81 -6.01 4.37
C LEU A 105 -5.07 -5.98 5.71
N MET A 106 -5.17 -4.87 6.47
CA MET A 106 -4.67 -4.78 7.85
C MET A 106 -5.40 -5.76 8.79
N LEU A 107 -6.72 -5.89 8.65
CA LEU A 107 -7.53 -6.85 9.42
C LEU A 107 -7.25 -8.31 9.01
N GLU A 108 -6.96 -8.59 7.74
CA GLU A 108 -6.59 -9.92 7.26
C GLU A 108 -5.22 -10.37 7.78
N ALA A 109 -4.23 -9.46 7.78
CA ALA A 109 -2.89 -9.74 8.28
C ALA A 109 -2.87 -10.05 9.78
N THR A 110 -3.64 -9.28 10.59
CA THR A 110 -3.54 -9.31 12.06
C THR A 110 -4.68 -10.05 12.77
N GLY A 111 -5.86 -10.15 12.15
CA GLY A 111 -7.11 -10.49 12.82
C GLY A 111 -7.57 -9.46 13.88
N ASN A 112 -6.87 -8.31 14.02
CA ASN A 112 -7.06 -7.38 15.12
C ASN A 112 -8.13 -6.33 14.83
N TRP A 113 -9.37 -6.65 15.17
CA TRP A 113 -10.51 -5.75 15.11
C TRP A 113 -10.38 -4.45 15.94
N ARG A 114 -9.43 -4.34 16.88
CA ARG A 114 -9.20 -3.06 17.57
C ARG A 114 -8.56 -2.05 16.62
N LEU A 115 -7.66 -2.49 15.74
CA LEU A 115 -6.77 -1.65 14.94
C LEU A 115 -7.50 -0.77 13.90
N VAL A 116 -8.65 -1.24 13.40
CA VAL A 116 -9.36 -0.72 12.22
C VAL A 116 -10.74 -0.12 12.55
N ASP A 117 -11.22 0.83 11.75
CA ASP A 117 -12.54 1.46 11.88
C ASP A 117 -13.39 1.25 10.62
N LEU A 118 -13.73 -0.01 10.35
CA LEU A 118 -14.53 -0.43 9.20
C LEU A 118 -16.03 -0.32 9.51
N ARG A 119 -16.76 0.43 8.67
CA ARG A 119 -18.21 0.62 8.79
C ARG A 119 -18.97 -0.36 7.90
N ILE A 120 -19.40 -1.48 8.47
CA ILE A 120 -20.08 -2.57 7.75
C ILE A 120 -21.42 -2.10 7.15
N PRO A 121 -21.58 -2.06 5.81
CA PRO A 121 -22.83 -1.77 5.14
C PRO A 121 -23.72 -3.03 5.08
N ALA A 122 -24.94 -2.88 4.56
CA ALA A 122 -25.88 -4.00 4.42
C ALA A 122 -25.65 -4.88 3.17
N GLY A 123 -24.66 -4.57 2.34
CA GLY A 123 -24.44 -5.23 1.04
C GLY A 123 -23.02 -5.01 0.50
N LYS A 124 -22.92 -4.34 -0.65
CA LYS A 124 -21.66 -4.06 -1.36
C LYS A 124 -20.80 -3.07 -0.59
N TRP A 125 -19.52 -3.03 -0.96
CA TRP A 125 -18.52 -2.15 -0.36
C TRP A 125 -18.03 -1.10 -1.34
N ASN A 126 -17.58 0.01 -0.76
CA ASN A 126 -16.96 1.13 -1.45
C ASN A 126 -15.51 1.24 -0.96
N TYR A 127 -14.60 1.46 -1.89
CA TYR A 127 -13.21 1.83 -1.63
C TYR A 127 -13.07 2.93 -0.55
N PHE A 128 -13.89 3.99 -0.63
CA PHE A 128 -13.89 5.06 0.37
C PHE A 128 -14.79 4.72 1.57
N GLY A 129 -14.26 4.86 2.80
CA GLY A 129 -15.04 4.80 4.04
C GLY A 129 -15.63 6.15 4.48
N GLY A 130 -15.64 7.13 3.58
CA GLY A 130 -16.07 8.51 3.82
C GLY A 130 -16.24 9.26 2.51
N LYS A 131 -16.03 10.59 2.53
CA LYS A 131 -16.09 11.41 1.32
C LYS A 131 -15.01 11.02 0.31
N ALA A 132 -15.36 10.95 -0.96
CA ALA A 132 -14.40 10.69 -2.03
C ALA A 132 -13.49 11.92 -2.31
N VAL A 133 -12.23 11.67 -2.66
CA VAL A 133 -11.25 12.71 -3.03
C VAL A 133 -10.61 12.44 -4.40
N VAL A 134 -10.20 13.50 -5.10
CA VAL A 134 -9.56 13.45 -6.44
C VAL A 134 -10.45 12.78 -7.53
N THR A 135 -11.74 12.57 -7.26
CA THR A 135 -12.66 11.79 -8.09
C THR A 135 -14.13 12.22 -7.92
N THR A 136 -15.06 11.52 -8.57
CA THR A 136 -16.52 11.74 -8.45
C THR A 136 -17.03 11.39 -7.05
N ASP A 137 -17.83 12.28 -6.46
CA ASP A 137 -18.48 12.12 -5.16
C ASP A 137 -20.02 12.25 -5.37
N PRO A 138 -20.86 11.28 -4.95
CA PRO A 138 -20.48 10.00 -4.36
C PRO A 138 -19.71 9.11 -5.35
N TYR A 139 -18.71 8.41 -4.84
CA TYR A 139 -18.03 7.34 -5.58
C TYR A 139 -18.89 6.08 -5.55
N PRO A 140 -18.95 5.27 -6.63
CA PRO A 140 -19.74 4.05 -6.63
C PRO A 140 -19.08 2.92 -5.82
N GLU A 141 -19.91 1.99 -5.35
CA GLU A 141 -19.47 0.68 -4.85
C GLU A 141 -18.71 -0.10 -5.94
N ASP A 142 -17.73 -0.90 -5.51
CA ASP A 142 -16.79 -1.58 -6.40
C ASP A 142 -16.61 -3.07 -6.06
N ILE A 143 -16.24 -3.84 -7.08
CA ILE A 143 -16.16 -5.30 -7.03
C ILE A 143 -14.89 -5.74 -6.28
N ASP A 144 -13.81 -4.95 -6.31
CA ASP A 144 -12.54 -5.26 -5.64
C ASP A 144 -12.70 -5.23 -4.12
N THR A 145 -13.14 -4.09 -3.58
CA THR A 145 -13.40 -3.90 -2.14
C THR A 145 -14.48 -4.86 -1.66
N THR A 146 -15.51 -5.14 -2.47
CA THR A 146 -16.56 -6.12 -2.12
C THR A 146 -16.01 -7.55 -2.05
N SER A 147 -15.09 -7.93 -2.94
CA SER A 147 -14.46 -9.26 -2.94
C SER A 147 -13.46 -9.44 -1.78
N ILE A 148 -12.67 -8.40 -1.49
CA ILE A 148 -11.80 -8.35 -0.29
C ILE A 148 -12.65 -8.46 0.98
N ALA A 149 -13.67 -7.62 1.14
CA ALA A 149 -14.55 -7.65 2.31
C ALA A 149 -15.23 -9.02 2.50
N SER A 150 -15.73 -9.63 1.43
CA SER A 150 -16.47 -10.89 1.51
C SER A 150 -15.58 -12.12 1.78
N THR A 151 -14.27 -12.04 1.49
CA THR A 151 -13.30 -13.09 1.80
C THR A 151 -12.80 -13.01 3.25
N ILE A 152 -12.73 -11.80 3.82
CA ILE A 152 -12.23 -11.55 5.19
C ILE A 152 -13.36 -11.61 6.22
N LEU A 153 -14.48 -10.94 5.97
CA LEU A 153 -15.62 -10.90 6.90
C LEU A 153 -16.45 -12.18 6.90
N LYS A 154 -16.36 -12.97 5.82
CA LYS A 154 -17.06 -14.24 5.60
C LYS A 154 -18.57 -14.17 5.94
N PRO A 155 -19.35 -13.36 5.20
CA PRO A 155 -20.81 -13.31 5.36
C PRO A 155 -21.42 -14.70 5.11
N ILE A 156 -22.63 -14.92 5.63
CA ILE A 156 -23.37 -16.18 5.44
C ILE A 156 -23.50 -16.53 3.95
N GLU A 157 -23.47 -17.82 3.63
CA GLU A 157 -23.41 -18.34 2.25
C GLU A 157 -24.52 -17.77 1.35
N SER A 158 -25.74 -17.62 1.88
CA SER A 158 -26.89 -17.05 1.16
C SER A 158 -26.76 -15.56 0.82
N THR A 159 -25.84 -14.83 1.46
CA THR A 159 -25.43 -13.47 1.13
C THR A 159 -24.21 -13.48 0.21
N ALA A 160 -23.22 -14.33 0.49
CA ALA A 160 -22.02 -14.47 -0.34
C ALA A 160 -22.36 -14.90 -1.77
N HIS A 161 -23.20 -15.92 -1.95
CA HIS A 161 -23.60 -16.40 -3.28
C HIS A 161 -24.39 -15.36 -4.07
N LYS A 162 -25.26 -14.56 -3.43
CA LYS A 162 -25.94 -13.44 -4.11
C LYS A 162 -24.95 -12.39 -4.62
N LEU A 163 -23.96 -12.03 -3.82
CA LEU A 163 -22.90 -11.11 -4.27
C LEU A 163 -22.07 -11.72 -5.41
N LEU A 164 -21.80 -13.03 -5.38
CA LEU A 164 -21.12 -13.73 -6.48
C LEU A 164 -21.98 -13.76 -7.76
N ASP A 165 -23.29 -13.95 -7.67
CA ASP A 165 -24.22 -13.88 -8.79
C ASP A 165 -24.28 -12.47 -9.39
N GLU A 166 -24.33 -11.43 -8.54
CA GLU A 166 -24.29 -10.03 -8.97
C GLU A 166 -22.95 -9.63 -9.61
N ILE A 167 -21.82 -10.16 -9.12
CA ILE A 167 -20.49 -9.95 -9.73
C ILE A 167 -20.41 -10.67 -11.08
N LEU A 168 -20.92 -11.90 -11.19
CA LEU A 168 -20.93 -12.67 -12.44
C LEU A 168 -21.80 -11.99 -13.52
N ALA A 169 -22.91 -11.36 -13.13
CA ALA A 169 -23.76 -10.57 -14.03
C ALA A 169 -23.07 -9.30 -14.59
N CYS A 170 -21.92 -8.89 -14.04
CA CYS A 170 -21.08 -7.79 -14.53
C CYS A 170 -19.99 -8.22 -15.51
N GLU A 171 -19.89 -9.52 -15.86
CA GLU A 171 -18.95 -10.05 -16.86
C GLU A 171 -19.00 -9.28 -18.21
N ASN A 172 -17.84 -9.03 -18.81
CA ASN A 172 -17.71 -8.36 -20.12
C ASN A 172 -17.73 -9.35 -21.30
N GLU A 173 -17.69 -8.83 -22.53
CA GLU A 173 -17.74 -9.64 -23.78
C GLU A 173 -16.60 -10.68 -23.90
N ASP A 174 -15.40 -10.38 -23.40
CA ASP A 174 -14.29 -11.35 -23.34
C ASP A 174 -14.56 -12.49 -22.35
N GLY A 175 -15.43 -12.25 -21.37
CA GLY A 175 -15.69 -13.07 -20.20
C GLY A 175 -14.78 -12.78 -19.00
N ILE A 176 -14.45 -11.51 -18.79
CA ILE A 176 -13.63 -11.01 -17.68
C ILE A 176 -14.50 -10.16 -16.75
N ILE A 177 -14.34 -10.34 -15.44
CA ILE A 177 -15.02 -9.54 -14.43
C ILE A 177 -14.33 -8.16 -14.27
N PRO A 178 -15.07 -7.02 -14.36
CA PRO A 178 -14.53 -5.68 -14.22
C PRO A 178 -14.43 -5.22 -12.75
N LEU A 179 -13.85 -4.03 -12.53
CA LEU A 179 -13.70 -3.37 -11.23
C LEU A 179 -15.00 -2.79 -10.65
N TYR A 180 -15.99 -2.44 -11.47
CA TYR A 180 -17.23 -1.79 -11.00
C TYR A 180 -18.45 -2.60 -11.40
N PHE A 181 -19.48 -2.59 -10.55
CA PHE A 181 -20.79 -3.14 -10.87
C PHE A 181 -21.48 -2.40 -12.04
N GLN A 182 -21.13 -1.13 -12.25
CA GLN A 182 -21.64 -0.26 -13.32
C GLN A 182 -20.98 -0.60 -14.66
N LYS A 183 -21.76 -1.05 -15.65
CA LYS A 183 -21.25 -1.46 -16.97
C LYS A 183 -20.68 -0.29 -17.77
N GLU A 184 -21.18 0.92 -17.51
CA GLU A 184 -20.70 2.21 -18.02
C GLU A 184 -19.27 2.51 -17.53
N ARG A 185 -18.84 1.87 -16.44
CA ARG A 185 -17.49 1.89 -15.88
C ARG A 185 -16.71 0.59 -16.15
N ALA A 186 -16.98 -0.13 -17.24
CA ALA A 186 -16.19 -1.31 -17.64
C ALA A 186 -14.67 -1.03 -17.63
N ARG A 187 -13.97 -1.60 -16.65
CA ARG A 187 -12.51 -1.44 -16.42
C ARG A 187 -11.96 -2.75 -15.87
N VAL A 188 -11.06 -3.38 -16.62
CA VAL A 188 -10.29 -4.56 -16.16
C VAL A 188 -9.01 -4.09 -15.47
N CYS A 189 -8.62 -4.79 -14.40
CA CYS A 189 -7.35 -4.62 -13.70
C CYS A 189 -6.96 -5.99 -13.13
N ILE A 190 -5.72 -6.44 -13.34
CA ILE A 190 -5.33 -7.84 -13.06
C ILE A 190 -5.37 -8.15 -11.55
N GLU A 191 -5.02 -7.16 -10.75
CA GLU A 191 -5.11 -7.19 -9.28
C GLU A 191 -6.54 -7.43 -8.79
N VAL A 192 -7.50 -6.73 -9.39
CA VAL A 192 -8.94 -6.90 -9.10
C VAL A 192 -9.41 -8.29 -9.53
N CYS A 193 -8.98 -8.75 -10.70
CA CYS A 193 -9.27 -10.10 -11.20
C CYS A 193 -8.78 -11.16 -10.21
N ALA A 194 -7.64 -10.93 -9.54
CA ALA A 194 -7.12 -11.84 -8.52
C ALA A 194 -7.99 -11.84 -7.24
N ASN A 195 -8.44 -10.69 -6.76
CA ASN A 195 -9.34 -10.59 -5.61
C ASN A 195 -10.74 -11.18 -5.90
N VAL A 196 -11.28 -10.97 -7.11
CA VAL A 196 -12.51 -11.62 -7.59
C VAL A 196 -12.34 -13.14 -7.57
N CYS A 197 -11.30 -13.68 -8.21
CA CYS A 197 -11.05 -15.12 -8.20
C CYS A 197 -10.91 -15.67 -6.77
N THR A 198 -10.24 -14.95 -5.87
CA THR A 198 -10.12 -15.31 -4.45
C THR A 198 -11.51 -15.47 -3.81
N PHE A 199 -12.45 -14.56 -4.08
CA PHE A 199 -13.83 -14.65 -3.56
C PHE A 199 -14.60 -15.83 -4.15
N PHE A 200 -14.53 -16.08 -5.46
CA PHE A 200 -15.18 -17.24 -6.09
C PHE A 200 -14.61 -18.58 -5.57
N TYR A 201 -13.29 -18.73 -5.46
CA TYR A 201 -12.68 -19.96 -4.89
C TYR A 201 -13.00 -20.14 -3.40
N THR A 202 -13.08 -19.07 -2.61
CA THR A 202 -13.42 -19.14 -1.16
C THR A 202 -14.81 -19.75 -0.91
N TYR A 203 -15.74 -19.62 -1.86
CA TYR A 203 -17.10 -20.18 -1.79
C TYR A 203 -17.35 -21.27 -2.85
N GLY A 204 -16.29 -21.97 -3.29
CA GLY A 204 -16.41 -23.18 -4.12
C GLY A 204 -16.94 -22.97 -5.55
N ARG A 205 -16.87 -21.75 -6.09
CA ARG A 205 -17.40 -21.37 -7.42
C ARG A 205 -16.30 -20.92 -8.41
N GLY A 206 -15.05 -21.32 -8.18
CA GLY A 206 -13.90 -20.92 -9.02
C GLY A 206 -13.94 -21.40 -10.47
N ASP A 207 -14.76 -22.42 -10.75
CA ASP A 207 -15.14 -22.91 -12.08
C ASP A 207 -15.89 -21.88 -12.93
N GLN A 208 -16.56 -20.92 -12.30
CA GLN A 208 -17.38 -19.93 -13.00
C GLN A 208 -16.56 -18.74 -13.54
N VAL A 209 -15.35 -18.52 -13.01
CA VAL A 209 -14.48 -17.39 -13.35
C VAL A 209 -13.19 -17.81 -14.08
N ARG A 210 -13.17 -18.99 -14.72
CA ARG A 210 -11.96 -19.57 -15.34
C ARG A 210 -11.26 -18.65 -16.34
N LYS A 211 -12.00 -17.84 -17.10
CA LYS A 211 -11.42 -16.83 -18.00
C LYS A 211 -10.67 -15.72 -17.23
N THR A 212 -11.31 -15.15 -16.21
CA THR A 212 -10.71 -14.15 -15.30
C THR A 212 -9.50 -14.71 -14.56
N PHE A 213 -9.56 -15.98 -14.12
CA PHE A 213 -8.43 -16.71 -13.54
C PHE A 213 -7.28 -16.90 -14.54
N ASN A 214 -7.58 -17.39 -15.75
CA ASN A 214 -6.59 -17.62 -16.80
C ASN A 214 -5.88 -16.33 -17.21
N LEU A 215 -6.58 -15.18 -17.22
CA LEU A 215 -5.98 -13.87 -17.45
C LEU A 215 -4.87 -13.59 -16.42
N VAL A 216 -5.17 -13.66 -15.12
CA VAL A 216 -4.20 -13.45 -14.03
C VAL A 216 -3.02 -14.41 -14.13
N LEU A 217 -3.29 -15.71 -14.33
CA LEU A 217 -2.25 -16.72 -14.48
C LEU A 217 -1.35 -16.44 -15.69
N SER A 218 -1.92 -15.98 -16.81
CA SER A 218 -1.15 -15.64 -18.01
C SER A 218 -0.28 -14.40 -17.82
N THR A 219 -0.73 -13.40 -17.08
CA THR A 219 0.08 -12.23 -16.69
C THR A 219 1.28 -12.65 -15.86
N LEU A 220 1.10 -13.49 -14.83
CA LEU A 220 2.21 -14.02 -14.03
C LEU A 220 3.18 -14.83 -14.91
N LYS A 221 2.69 -15.79 -15.71
CA LYS A 221 3.52 -16.66 -16.56
C LYS A 221 4.35 -15.88 -17.59
N LYS A 222 3.77 -14.86 -18.22
CA LYS A 222 4.46 -14.02 -19.22
C LYS A 222 5.39 -12.97 -18.62
N ARG A 223 5.30 -12.72 -17.31
CA ARG A 223 5.80 -11.49 -16.64
C ARG A 223 5.26 -10.21 -17.30
N ASP A 224 4.09 -10.30 -17.95
CA ASP A 224 3.46 -9.21 -18.70
C ASP A 224 2.57 -8.39 -17.77
N PHE A 225 3.25 -7.56 -16.97
CA PHE A 225 2.63 -6.75 -15.93
C PHE A 225 2.08 -5.40 -16.44
N GLY A 226 2.10 -5.17 -17.76
CA GLY A 226 1.38 -4.11 -18.47
C GLY A 226 1.70 -2.64 -18.13
N THR A 227 0.99 -1.72 -18.80
CA THR A 227 0.99 -0.28 -18.48
C THR A 227 0.01 0.00 -17.35
N LYS A 228 0.48 -0.23 -16.12
CA LYS A 228 -0.41 -0.32 -14.95
C LYS A 228 -1.20 0.95 -14.68
N ARG A 229 -2.52 0.80 -14.52
CA ARG A 229 -3.43 1.94 -14.31
C ARG A 229 -3.37 2.44 -12.86
N TYR A 230 -3.47 1.54 -11.89
CA TYR A 230 -3.64 1.85 -10.47
C TYR A 230 -2.35 1.54 -9.69
N TYR A 231 -2.09 0.27 -9.41
CA TYR A 231 -0.84 -0.22 -8.82
C TYR A 231 0.36 0.07 -9.72
N PHE A 232 1.54 0.39 -9.19
CA PHE A 232 2.76 0.64 -10.00
C PHE A 232 3.86 -0.40 -9.74
N THR A 233 3.91 -0.97 -8.54
CA THR A 233 4.77 -2.08 -8.12
C THR A 233 4.19 -3.44 -8.53
N LEU A 234 4.93 -4.54 -8.34
CA LEU A 234 4.49 -5.91 -8.69
C LEU A 234 3.93 -6.67 -7.49
N GLU A 235 4.43 -6.29 -6.33
CA GLU A 235 4.12 -6.78 -5.01
C GLU A 235 2.61 -6.82 -4.72
N PRO A 236 1.76 -5.82 -5.09
CA PRO A 236 0.30 -5.90 -4.89
C PRO A 236 -0.34 -7.08 -5.63
N LEU A 237 -0.02 -7.28 -6.92
CA LEU A 237 -0.53 -8.41 -7.69
C LEU A 237 -0.08 -9.74 -7.11
N MET A 238 1.20 -9.86 -6.74
CA MET A 238 1.74 -11.07 -6.12
C MET A 238 1.06 -11.36 -4.77
N TYR A 239 0.69 -10.32 -4.00
CA TYR A 239 -0.03 -10.45 -2.74
C TYR A 239 -1.46 -10.96 -2.95
N TYR A 240 -2.22 -10.42 -3.92
CA TYR A 240 -3.56 -10.92 -4.21
C TYR A 240 -3.54 -12.34 -4.81
N CYS A 241 -2.51 -12.68 -5.59
CA CYS A 241 -2.28 -14.07 -6.02
C CYS A 241 -1.97 -15.00 -4.84
N LEU A 242 -1.25 -14.54 -3.80
CA LEU A 242 -1.04 -15.31 -2.57
C LEU A 242 -2.37 -15.59 -1.85
N ARG A 243 -3.25 -14.59 -1.74
CA ARG A 243 -4.61 -14.76 -1.19
C ARG A 243 -5.37 -15.83 -1.98
N MET A 244 -5.32 -15.76 -3.32
CA MET A 244 -6.01 -16.70 -4.21
C MET A 244 -5.54 -18.15 -4.04
N VAL A 245 -4.22 -18.40 -4.06
CA VAL A 245 -3.66 -19.77 -3.93
C VAL A 245 -3.73 -20.33 -2.51
N SER A 246 -4.27 -19.54 -1.57
CA SER A 246 -4.60 -19.91 -0.20
C SER A 246 -6.11 -20.08 0.03
N ALA A 247 -6.97 -19.74 -0.95
CA ALA A 247 -8.43 -19.78 -0.81
C ALA A 247 -9.03 -21.18 -0.97
N ALA A 248 -8.41 -22.02 -1.79
CA ALA A 248 -8.76 -23.43 -2.01
C ALA A 248 -7.51 -24.22 -2.44
N ASP A 249 -7.58 -25.55 -2.39
CA ASP A 249 -6.52 -26.42 -2.91
C ASP A 249 -7.02 -27.17 -4.15
N THR A 250 -6.63 -26.66 -5.32
CA THR A 250 -7.01 -27.20 -6.63
C THR A 250 -5.77 -27.32 -7.53
N PRO A 251 -5.83 -28.09 -8.64
CA PRO A 251 -4.70 -28.23 -9.56
C PRO A 251 -4.24 -26.90 -10.16
N GLU A 252 -5.16 -26.05 -10.62
CA GLU A 252 -4.78 -24.74 -11.18
C GLU A 252 -4.29 -23.73 -10.14
N LEU A 253 -4.81 -23.77 -8.90
CA LEU A 253 -4.26 -22.95 -7.82
C LEU A 253 -2.86 -23.43 -7.42
N THR A 254 -2.59 -24.74 -7.50
CA THR A 254 -1.23 -25.30 -7.33
C THR A 254 -0.29 -24.89 -8.47
N GLU A 255 -0.77 -24.83 -9.71
CA GLU A 255 0.00 -24.28 -10.83
C GLU A 255 0.32 -22.79 -10.60
N MET A 256 -0.69 -21.97 -10.26
CA MET A 256 -0.49 -20.55 -9.94
C MET A 256 0.46 -20.36 -8.74
N ARG A 257 0.38 -21.22 -7.73
CA ARG A 257 1.27 -21.23 -6.56
C ARG A 257 2.72 -21.41 -6.98
N ASN A 258 3.00 -22.30 -7.94
CA ASN A 258 4.35 -22.51 -8.49
C ASN A 258 4.86 -21.28 -9.27
N VAL A 259 4.05 -20.72 -10.18
CA VAL A 259 4.43 -19.50 -10.92
C VAL A 259 4.66 -18.31 -9.98
N LEU A 260 3.87 -18.20 -8.90
CA LEU A 260 4.04 -17.16 -7.88
C LEU A 260 5.38 -17.31 -7.11
N ARG A 261 5.85 -18.54 -6.87
CA ARG A 261 7.19 -18.78 -6.27
C ARG A 261 8.30 -18.23 -7.15
N GLU A 262 8.22 -18.42 -8.47
CA GLU A 262 9.19 -17.87 -9.42
C GLU A 262 9.17 -16.33 -9.35
N CYS A 263 8.00 -15.72 -9.57
CA CYS A 263 7.81 -14.27 -9.59
C CYS A 263 8.32 -13.58 -8.32
N VAL A 264 8.09 -14.15 -7.13
CA VAL A 264 8.60 -13.55 -5.88
C VAL A 264 10.10 -13.77 -5.72
N THR A 265 10.64 -14.92 -6.13
CA THR A 265 12.08 -15.23 -6.04
C THR A 265 12.90 -14.29 -6.92
N GLU A 266 12.44 -14.01 -8.14
CA GLU A 266 13.00 -13.02 -9.07
C GLU A 266 13.01 -11.59 -8.50
N ARG A 267 12.21 -11.32 -7.47
CA ARG A 267 12.04 -9.99 -6.85
C ARG A 267 12.78 -9.82 -5.53
N ILE A 268 13.34 -10.88 -4.94
CA ILE A 268 14.14 -10.79 -3.71
C ILE A 268 15.34 -9.84 -3.92
N GLY A 269 15.57 -8.91 -3.00
CA GLY A 269 16.65 -7.92 -3.10
C GLY A 269 16.49 -6.90 -4.23
N SER A 270 15.41 -6.95 -5.02
CA SER A 270 15.14 -5.92 -6.03
C SER A 270 14.75 -4.60 -5.37
N LYS A 271 15.50 -3.55 -5.67
CA LYS A 271 15.17 -2.20 -5.22
C LYS A 271 13.79 -1.74 -5.71
N VAL A 272 13.15 -0.85 -4.94
CA VAL A 272 11.85 -0.27 -5.27
C VAL A 272 11.82 1.25 -5.07
N THR A 273 12.52 1.97 -5.96
CA THR A 273 12.59 3.45 -5.96
C THR A 273 11.25 4.08 -6.34
N ILE A 274 10.64 4.86 -5.43
CA ILE A 274 9.36 5.55 -5.64
C ILE A 274 9.44 6.96 -5.10
N GLY A 275 9.13 7.96 -5.93
CA GLY A 275 9.15 9.37 -5.53
C GLY A 275 10.53 9.99 -5.33
N GLY A 276 11.61 9.22 -5.57
CA GLY A 276 13.00 9.63 -5.33
C GLY A 276 13.62 8.98 -4.10
N GLU A 277 12.81 8.38 -3.22
CA GLU A 277 13.28 7.50 -2.15
C GLU A 277 13.49 6.08 -2.70
N ASP A 278 14.60 5.45 -2.32
CA ASP A 278 14.85 4.03 -2.55
C ASP A 278 14.10 3.18 -1.50
N ASP A 279 13.60 2.03 -1.94
CA ASP A 279 13.10 0.93 -1.11
C ASP A 279 11.86 1.23 -0.25
N ASN A 280 10.74 1.41 -0.95
CA ASN A 280 9.38 1.44 -0.38
C ASN A 280 9.06 0.21 0.51
N ALA A 281 8.98 0.42 1.82
CA ALA A 281 8.88 -0.63 2.84
C ALA A 281 7.68 -1.60 2.67
N VAL A 282 6.51 -1.12 2.19
CA VAL A 282 5.34 -2.00 1.99
C VAL A 282 5.60 -3.09 0.94
N CYS A 283 6.47 -2.83 -0.04
CA CYS A 283 6.86 -3.83 -1.02
C CYS A 283 7.76 -4.91 -0.39
N LEU A 284 8.72 -4.52 0.44
CA LEU A 284 9.58 -5.47 1.17
C LEU A 284 8.77 -6.35 2.11
N ALA A 285 7.88 -5.75 2.90
CA ALA A 285 6.98 -6.46 3.80
C ALA A 285 6.09 -7.48 3.04
N ILE A 286 5.52 -7.08 1.90
CA ILE A 286 4.73 -7.99 1.05
C ILE A 286 5.58 -9.13 0.50
N ARG A 287 6.80 -8.88 -0.01
CA ARG A 287 7.69 -9.95 -0.50
C ARG A 287 8.04 -10.92 0.62
N LEU A 288 8.34 -10.43 1.82
CA LEU A 288 8.62 -11.26 2.99
C LEU A 288 7.43 -12.14 3.37
N LEU A 289 6.21 -11.59 3.44
CA LEU A 289 4.99 -12.36 3.76
C LEU A 289 4.69 -13.44 2.70
N ILE A 290 4.85 -13.12 1.41
CA ILE A 290 4.72 -14.11 0.32
C ILE A 290 5.79 -15.19 0.45
N CYS A 291 7.05 -14.81 0.64
CA CYS A 291 8.17 -15.73 0.83
C CYS A 291 7.93 -16.67 2.02
N GLN A 292 7.46 -16.17 3.17
CA GLN A 292 7.16 -16.97 4.36
C GLN A 292 6.03 -17.99 4.10
N LYS A 293 4.90 -17.55 3.54
CA LYS A 293 3.76 -18.43 3.23
C LYS A 293 4.10 -19.48 2.16
N LEU A 294 5.12 -19.24 1.34
CA LEU A 294 5.64 -20.19 0.35
C LEU A 294 6.91 -20.95 0.81
N GLY A 295 7.42 -20.72 2.02
CA GLY A 295 8.65 -21.37 2.51
C GLY A 295 9.91 -21.03 1.68
N ILE A 296 10.03 -19.79 1.21
CA ILE A 296 11.19 -19.26 0.47
C ILE A 296 12.03 -18.41 1.44
N PRO A 297 13.33 -18.69 1.64
CA PRO A 297 14.21 -17.85 2.45
C PRO A 297 14.41 -16.46 1.82
N ASN A 298 14.22 -15.40 2.61
CA ASN A 298 14.42 -14.02 2.17
C ASN A 298 15.04 -13.18 3.29
N SER A 299 16.33 -13.40 3.55
CA SER A 299 17.10 -12.60 4.52
C SER A 299 17.46 -11.20 3.99
N VAL A 300 17.52 -11.02 2.66
CA VAL A 300 17.92 -9.77 2.02
C VAL A 300 16.86 -8.69 2.26
N ASP A 301 15.60 -8.94 1.88
CA ASP A 301 14.54 -7.96 2.07
C ASP A 301 14.27 -7.70 3.57
N LEU A 302 14.52 -8.69 4.44
CA LEU A 302 14.41 -8.54 5.90
C LEU A 302 15.42 -7.53 6.44
N GLN A 303 16.70 -7.66 6.07
CA GLN A 303 17.73 -6.71 6.52
C GLN A 303 17.48 -5.29 5.99
N THR A 304 17.01 -5.16 4.74
CA THR A 304 16.59 -3.87 4.18
C THR A 304 15.39 -3.30 4.96
N LEU A 305 14.36 -4.11 5.24
CA LEU A 305 13.18 -3.67 5.98
C LEU A 305 13.54 -3.20 7.40
N LEU A 306 14.31 -3.99 8.16
CA LEU A 306 14.77 -3.62 9.52
C LEU A 306 15.53 -2.29 9.55
N ALA A 307 16.27 -1.96 8.48
CA ALA A 307 17.00 -0.69 8.33
C ALA A 307 16.10 0.52 8.00
N LEU A 308 14.88 0.30 7.50
CA LEU A 308 13.93 1.35 7.12
C LEU A 308 13.03 1.83 8.26
N GLN A 309 13.03 1.16 9.42
CA GLN A 309 12.22 1.61 10.56
C GLN A 309 12.70 2.98 11.05
N ARG A 310 11.79 3.94 11.07
CA ARG A 310 11.96 5.33 11.53
C ARG A 310 11.98 5.42 13.06
N ASP A 311 12.25 6.60 13.59
CA ASP A 311 12.42 6.77 15.04
C ASP A 311 11.10 6.77 15.83
N ASP A 312 9.97 7.06 15.19
CA ASP A 312 8.64 6.95 15.76
C ASP A 312 8.11 5.51 15.85
N GLY A 313 8.89 4.53 15.35
CA GLY A 313 8.54 3.11 15.25
C GLY A 313 7.98 2.70 13.88
N SER A 314 7.57 3.66 13.06
CA SER A 314 6.94 3.41 11.75
C SER A 314 7.93 3.02 10.65
N PHE A 315 7.38 2.62 9.50
CA PHE A 315 8.13 2.38 8.26
C PHE A 315 7.79 3.43 7.16
N GLY A 316 7.17 4.54 7.55
CA GLY A 316 6.79 5.63 6.65
C GLY A 316 5.57 5.35 5.75
N VAL A 317 5.32 6.26 4.80
CA VAL A 317 4.23 6.16 3.82
C VAL A 317 4.59 5.12 2.77
N GLY A 318 4.11 3.89 2.94
CA GLY A 318 4.21 2.88 1.89
C GLY A 318 3.28 3.20 0.73
N TRP A 319 3.84 3.74 -0.35
CA TRP A 319 3.12 4.05 -1.59
C TRP A 319 2.67 2.75 -2.27
N TYR A 320 1.37 2.57 -2.48
CA TYR A 320 0.79 1.26 -2.87
C TYR A 320 0.04 1.27 -4.21
N TYR A 321 -0.74 2.31 -4.50
CA TYR A 321 -1.46 2.47 -5.77
C TYR A 321 -1.75 3.94 -6.09
N ASN A 322 -2.20 4.21 -7.32
CA ASN A 322 -2.48 5.55 -7.84
C ASN A 322 -3.96 5.70 -8.22
N PHE A 323 -4.48 6.93 -8.16
CA PHE A 323 -5.72 7.28 -8.83
C PHE A 323 -5.57 7.11 -10.35
N GLY A 324 -6.35 6.20 -10.94
CA GLY A 324 -6.11 5.70 -12.31
C GLY A 324 -6.18 6.72 -13.45
N ARG A 325 -6.75 7.92 -13.23
CA ARG A 325 -6.78 9.04 -14.21
C ARG A 325 -5.72 10.11 -13.92
N SER A 326 -5.64 10.59 -12.69
CA SER A 326 -4.76 11.70 -12.29
C SER A 326 -3.33 11.27 -11.98
N LYS A 327 -3.09 9.97 -11.77
CA LYS A 327 -1.80 9.35 -11.41
C LYS A 327 -1.17 9.81 -10.09
N VAL A 328 -1.85 10.69 -9.35
CA VAL A 328 -1.65 10.96 -7.92
C VAL A 328 -1.53 9.64 -7.17
N LYS A 329 -0.42 9.46 -6.44
CA LYS A 329 -0.15 8.28 -5.62
C LYS A 329 -1.01 8.29 -4.36
N ILE A 330 -1.16 7.11 -3.79
CA ILE A 330 -1.83 6.85 -2.53
C ILE A 330 -0.94 5.89 -1.73
N GLY A 331 -0.68 6.22 -0.48
CA GLY A 331 0.10 5.41 0.46
C GLY A 331 -0.50 5.44 1.86
N HIS A 332 -0.03 4.55 2.73
CA HIS A 332 -0.67 4.38 4.04
C HIS A 332 0.31 3.85 5.10
N CYS A 333 0.67 4.69 6.09
CA CYS A 333 1.62 4.32 7.15
C CYS A 333 1.17 3.10 7.97
N GLY A 334 -0.09 3.09 8.43
CA GLY A 334 -0.62 1.99 9.25
C GLY A 334 -0.56 0.61 8.59
N PHE A 335 -0.85 0.51 7.29
CA PHE A 335 -0.71 -0.70 6.50
C PHE A 335 0.75 -1.13 6.32
N THR A 336 1.62 -0.16 6.08
CA THR A 336 3.07 -0.38 5.93
C THR A 336 3.66 -0.97 7.22
N ALA A 337 3.35 -0.35 8.36
CA ALA A 337 3.63 -0.85 9.71
C ALA A 337 3.01 -2.24 9.95
N THR A 338 1.70 -2.40 9.68
CA THR A 338 0.99 -3.66 9.91
C THR A 338 1.59 -4.84 9.14
N LEU A 339 1.98 -4.64 7.88
CA LEU A 339 2.66 -5.69 7.11
C LEU A 339 4.13 -5.85 7.54
N ALA A 340 4.81 -4.78 7.96
CA ALA A 340 6.19 -4.84 8.43
C ALA A 340 6.32 -5.64 9.73
N VAL A 341 5.53 -5.35 10.77
CA VAL A 341 5.59 -6.09 12.03
C VAL A 341 5.30 -7.59 11.83
N GLU A 342 4.29 -7.94 11.03
CA GLU A 342 3.95 -9.36 10.78
C GLU A 342 4.99 -10.04 9.89
N ALA A 343 5.59 -9.34 8.92
CA ALA A 343 6.74 -9.83 8.16
C ALA A 343 7.97 -10.07 9.06
N ILE A 344 8.26 -9.18 10.00
CA ILE A 344 9.41 -9.29 10.89
C ILE A 344 9.20 -10.41 11.91
N LYS A 345 8.02 -10.48 12.56
CA LYS A 345 7.61 -11.62 13.42
C LYS A 345 7.68 -12.96 12.69
N GLY A 346 7.19 -13.02 11.45
CA GLY A 346 7.20 -14.23 10.62
C GLY A 346 8.58 -14.69 10.17
N ALA A 347 9.60 -13.82 10.24
CA ALA A 347 10.99 -14.14 9.95
C ALA A 347 11.87 -14.31 11.21
N ALA A 348 11.37 -13.93 12.38
CA ALA A 348 12.12 -13.97 13.63
C ALA A 348 12.33 -15.41 14.15
N PRO A 349 13.46 -15.70 14.82
CA PRO A 349 13.60 -16.89 15.66
C PRO A 349 12.48 -16.99 16.70
N ARG A 350 11.93 -18.19 16.91
CA ARG A 350 10.71 -18.40 17.72
C ARG A 350 10.87 -17.99 19.18
N ASP A 351 12.09 -18.05 19.69
CA ASP A 351 12.55 -17.61 21.00
C ASP A 351 12.47 -16.09 21.18
N VAL A 352 12.77 -15.31 20.13
CA VAL A 352 12.64 -13.83 20.16
C VAL A 352 11.18 -13.41 20.31
N VAL A 353 10.27 -14.06 19.56
CA VAL A 353 8.83 -13.73 19.56
C VAL A 353 8.13 -14.13 20.87
N GLN A 354 8.77 -14.93 21.73
CA GLN A 354 8.22 -15.28 23.05
C GLN A 354 8.70 -14.36 24.19
N GLY A 355 9.72 -13.51 23.94
CA GLY A 355 10.18 -12.50 24.89
C GLY A 355 9.27 -11.26 24.94
N ALA A 356 8.82 -10.79 23.78
CA ALA A 356 7.76 -9.80 23.67
C ALA A 356 6.40 -10.48 23.97
N GLY A 357 5.65 -9.95 24.94
CA GLY A 357 4.54 -10.66 25.59
C GLY A 357 3.28 -10.86 24.75
N GLY A 358 3.29 -11.81 23.81
CA GLY A 358 2.12 -12.17 22.98
C GLY A 358 2.09 -13.64 22.58
N ALA A 359 0.91 -14.27 22.62
CA ALA A 359 0.76 -15.67 22.22
C ALA A 359 0.92 -15.83 20.70
N VAL A 360 1.99 -16.52 20.28
CA VAL A 360 2.31 -16.80 18.86
C VAL A 360 1.10 -17.41 18.14
N SER A 361 0.57 -16.68 17.16
CA SER A 361 -0.60 -17.04 16.35
C SER A 361 -0.25 -18.06 15.26
N THR A 362 0.09 -19.29 15.68
CA THR A 362 0.09 -20.42 14.76
C THR A 362 -1.32 -20.57 14.16
N TRP A 363 -1.40 -20.52 12.82
CA TRP A 363 -2.66 -20.59 12.06
C TRP A 363 -3.21 -22.02 12.00
N GLY A 364 -3.52 -22.60 13.16
CA GLY A 364 -4.18 -23.89 13.34
C GLY A 364 -4.90 -23.94 14.69
N LEU A 365 -6.22 -24.15 14.67
CA LEU A 365 -7.16 -24.17 15.81
C LEU A 365 -7.22 -22.90 16.70
N SER A 366 -6.09 -22.34 17.13
CA SER A 366 -6.03 -21.13 17.98
C SER A 366 -6.69 -19.93 17.30
N GLY A 367 -6.35 -19.65 16.04
CA GLY A 367 -6.98 -18.58 15.26
C GLY A 367 -8.49 -18.75 15.10
N TYR A 368 -8.97 -20.00 14.94
CA TYR A 368 -10.41 -20.31 14.86
C TYR A 368 -11.12 -20.08 16.20
N LEU A 369 -10.49 -20.45 17.33
CA LEU A 369 -11.01 -20.18 18.67
C LEU A 369 -11.04 -18.68 19.01
N THR A 370 -10.03 -17.91 18.58
CA THR A 370 -10.01 -16.46 18.74
C THR A 370 -11.07 -15.78 17.86
N TRP A 371 -11.22 -16.21 16.61
CA TRP A 371 -12.30 -15.78 15.72
C TRP A 371 -13.68 -16.09 16.33
N MET A 372 -13.92 -17.33 16.81
CA MET A 372 -15.15 -17.70 17.51
C MET A 372 -15.42 -16.82 18.74
N LYS A 373 -14.42 -16.56 19.58
CA LYS A 373 -14.56 -15.67 20.76
C LYS A 373 -14.96 -14.25 20.36
N ASN A 374 -14.35 -13.71 19.31
CA ASN A 374 -14.65 -12.38 18.79
C ASN A 374 -16.06 -12.32 18.18
N CYS A 375 -16.47 -13.33 17.40
CA CYS A 375 -17.83 -13.47 16.89
C CYS A 375 -18.88 -13.59 18.01
N LEU A 376 -18.62 -14.40 19.04
CA LEU A 376 -19.52 -14.56 20.19
C LEU A 376 -19.65 -13.27 21.02
N TRP A 377 -18.56 -12.50 21.16
CA TRP A 377 -18.58 -11.17 21.78
C TRP A 377 -19.38 -10.15 20.95
N TRP A 378 -19.21 -10.16 19.62
CA TRP A 378 -19.97 -9.31 18.69
C TRP A 378 -21.47 -9.63 18.67
N ILE A 379 -21.84 -10.91 18.76
CA ILE A 379 -23.23 -11.36 18.90
C ILE A 379 -23.81 -10.83 20.23
N LYS A 380 -23.15 -11.11 21.36
CA LYS A 380 -23.63 -10.68 22.70
C LYS A 380 -23.81 -9.17 22.81
N THR A 381 -22.88 -8.39 22.26
CA THR A 381 -22.95 -6.91 22.31
C THR A 381 -24.06 -6.32 21.45
N ARG A 382 -24.59 -7.06 20.46
CA ARG A 382 -25.78 -6.64 19.70
C ARG A 382 -27.11 -7.09 20.29
N THR A 383 -27.19 -8.22 21.00
CA THR A 383 -28.45 -8.68 21.61
C THR A 383 -29.01 -7.68 22.64
N VAL A 384 -28.13 -6.98 23.38
CA VAL A 384 -28.50 -6.04 24.44
C VAL A 384 -29.13 -4.73 23.93
N LYS A 385 -29.05 -4.43 22.62
CA LYS A 385 -29.63 -3.21 22.02
C LYS A 385 -30.96 -3.43 21.28
N LYS A 386 -31.73 -4.46 21.66
CA LYS A 386 -33.11 -4.69 21.18
C LYS A 386 -34.12 -4.91 22.31
N THR A 387 -33.99 -4.16 23.40
CA THR A 387 -35.02 -4.06 24.44
C THR A 387 -35.06 -2.66 25.05
N VAL A 388 -35.91 -1.81 24.45
CA VAL A 388 -36.75 -0.71 24.98
C VAL A 388 -37.50 -0.15 23.76
#